data_AF-A0A922MV24-F1
#
_entry.id   AF-A0A922MV24-F1
#
_cell.length_a   1.000
_cell.length_b   1.000
_cell.length_c   1.000
_cell.angle_alpha   90.00
_cell.angle_beta   90.00
_cell.angle_gamma   90.00
#
_symmetry.space_group_name_H-M   'P 1'
#
loop_
_entity.id
_entity.type
_entity.pdbx_description
1 polymer ?
#
loop_
_entity_poly.entity_id
_entity_poly.type
_entity_poly.pdbx_seq_one_letter_code
_entity_poly.pdbx_strand_id
1 'polypeptide(L)'
;YSLFCLCTQMASIEVSLAGSRRRSAGARDVSRELDALRTALTDKDTLIQSLKKQLSASLSAARLASPTASRASSHEDHATALSADERRALEERANAVRSELDTRKANIQELRRRLEKTHVTDNIDTRIQQAELQYKLGREELELLTLSEQARGLAQLIEQADAAANRNNRTTLYRYIKPKK
;
A
#
# COMPACT_ATOMS: atom_id res chain seq x y z
N TYR A 1 -20.17 46.23 -21.64
CA TYR A 1 -20.87 45.31 -22.55
C TYR A 1 -20.06 44.08 -22.99
N SER A 2 -18.80 43.91 -22.55
CA SER A 2 -17.94 42.79 -22.95
C SER A 2 -17.81 41.66 -21.91
N LEU A 3 -18.18 41.87 -20.64
CA LEU A 3 -18.17 40.80 -19.62
C LEU A 3 -19.39 39.86 -19.69
N PHE A 4 -20.55 40.33 -20.18
CA PHE A 4 -21.76 39.50 -20.28
C PHE A 4 -21.67 38.45 -21.39
N CYS A 5 -20.90 38.72 -22.45
CA CYS A 5 -20.74 37.84 -23.61
C CYS A 5 -19.84 36.62 -23.33
N LEU A 6 -18.82 36.78 -22.47
CA LEU A 6 -17.94 35.67 -22.06
C LEU A 6 -18.66 34.68 -21.14
N CYS A 7 -19.52 35.14 -20.22
CA CYS A 7 -20.32 34.22 -19.40
C CYS A 7 -21.37 33.45 -20.22
N THR A 8 -21.90 34.03 -21.30
CA THR A 8 -22.79 33.30 -22.23
C THR A 8 -22.02 32.29 -23.08
N GLN A 9 -20.77 32.58 -23.44
CA GLN A 9 -19.92 31.63 -24.17
C GLN A 9 -19.42 30.47 -23.29
N MET A 10 -19.18 30.71 -22.00
CA MET A 10 -18.85 29.63 -21.05
C MET A 10 -20.06 28.78 -20.63
N ALA A 11 -21.28 29.33 -20.71
CA ALA A 11 -22.52 28.57 -20.49
C ALA A 11 -22.95 27.73 -21.71
N SER A 12 -22.31 27.87 -22.88
CA SER A 12 -22.68 27.19 -24.13
C SER A 12 -21.84 25.94 -24.45
N ILE A 13 -20.87 25.58 -23.60
CA ILE A 13 -20.09 24.33 -23.74
C ILE A 13 -20.80 23.14 -23.07
N GLU A 14 -21.82 23.41 -22.27
CA GLU A 14 -22.71 22.39 -21.76
C GLU A 14 -24.00 22.43 -22.60
N VAL A 15 -24.45 21.28 -23.10
CA VAL A 15 -25.65 21.09 -23.96
C VAL A 15 -25.43 21.26 -25.48
N SER A 16 -24.51 20.48 -26.08
CA SER A 16 -24.65 20.04 -27.49
C SER A 16 -24.34 18.56 -27.72
N LEU A 17 -24.34 17.74 -26.67
CA LEU A 17 -24.42 16.27 -26.81
C LEU A 17 -25.88 15.76 -26.82
N ALA A 18 -26.86 16.66 -26.66
CA ALA A 18 -28.27 16.32 -26.64
C ALA A 18 -28.93 16.60 -28.00
N GLY A 19 -28.54 15.85 -29.05
CA GLY A 19 -29.36 15.81 -30.26
C GLY A 19 -28.63 15.45 -31.53
N SER A 20 -28.41 14.16 -31.77
CA SER A 20 -28.97 13.48 -32.96
C SER A 20 -28.36 12.09 -33.10
N ARG A 21 -29.24 11.11 -33.32
CA ARG A 21 -29.00 9.67 -33.58
C ARG A 21 -28.82 8.78 -32.35
N ARG A 22 -29.85 7.93 -32.16
CA ARG A 22 -29.87 6.62 -31.46
C ARG A 22 -30.41 6.57 -30.01
N ARG A 23 -31.64 7.06 -29.80
CA ARG A 23 -32.45 6.66 -28.62
C ARG A 23 -32.84 5.17 -28.56
N SER A 24 -32.39 4.35 -29.51
CA SER A 24 -32.57 2.89 -29.55
C SER A 24 -31.25 2.10 -29.54
N ALA A 25 -30.09 2.76 -29.56
CA ALA A 25 -28.79 2.08 -29.38
C ALA A 25 -28.26 2.22 -27.95
N GLY A 26 -28.38 3.39 -27.31
CA GLY A 26 -27.87 3.60 -25.95
C GLY A 26 -28.46 2.66 -24.89
N ALA A 27 -29.76 2.32 -24.98
CA ALA A 27 -30.36 1.33 -24.08
C ALA A 27 -29.81 -0.09 -24.32
N ARG A 28 -29.54 -0.46 -25.58
CA ARG A 28 -28.94 -1.76 -25.93
C ARG A 28 -27.46 -1.82 -25.57
N ASP A 29 -26.75 -0.70 -25.68
CA ASP A 29 -25.33 -0.59 -25.33
C ASP A 29 -25.16 -0.62 -23.80
N VAL A 30 -26.03 0.07 -23.04
CA VAL A 30 -26.08 -0.06 -21.57
C VAL A 30 -26.48 -1.46 -21.13
N SER A 31 -27.44 -2.12 -21.79
CA SER A 31 -27.76 -3.53 -21.48
C SER A 31 -26.58 -4.46 -21.76
N ARG A 32 -25.86 -4.27 -22.87
CA ARG A 32 -24.66 -5.04 -23.20
C ARG A 32 -23.52 -4.79 -22.22
N GLU A 33 -23.31 -3.55 -21.80
CA GLU A 33 -22.34 -3.21 -20.77
C GLU A 33 -22.71 -3.83 -19.42
N LEU A 34 -23.98 -3.81 -19.04
CA LEU A 34 -24.46 -4.49 -17.82
C LEU A 34 -24.27 -6.00 -17.89
N ASP A 35 -24.53 -6.61 -19.04
CA ASP A 35 -24.32 -8.05 -19.24
C ASP A 35 -22.83 -8.40 -19.23
N ALA A 36 -21.98 -7.59 -19.85
CA ALA A 36 -20.52 -7.73 -19.79
C ALA A 36 -19.99 -7.59 -18.35
N LEU A 37 -20.53 -6.64 -17.57
CA LEU A 37 -20.17 -6.46 -16.16
C LEU A 37 -20.64 -7.64 -15.30
N ARG A 38 -21.82 -8.21 -15.58
CA ARG A 38 -22.31 -9.44 -14.91
C ARG A 38 -21.42 -10.64 -15.22
N THR A 39 -21.04 -10.84 -16.48
CA THR A 39 -20.11 -11.90 -16.88
C THR A 39 -18.74 -11.72 -16.22
N ALA A 40 -18.21 -10.50 -16.21
CA ALA A 40 -16.94 -10.21 -15.55
C ALA A 40 -17.00 -10.44 -14.03
N LEU A 41 -18.16 -10.20 -13.39
CA LEU A 41 -18.36 -10.48 -11.98
C LEU A 41 -18.40 -11.99 -11.71
N THR A 42 -19.13 -12.77 -12.52
CA THR A 42 -19.14 -14.23 -12.40
C THR A 42 -17.78 -14.86 -12.66
N ASP A 43 -17.01 -14.33 -13.61
CA ASP A 43 -15.64 -14.79 -13.89
C ASP A 43 -14.70 -14.50 -12.71
N LYS A 44 -14.86 -13.35 -12.06
CA LYS A 44 -14.13 -13.04 -10.83
C LYS A 44 -14.54 -13.95 -9.69
N ASP A 45 -15.82 -14.24 -9.51
CA ASP A 45 -16.29 -15.16 -8.46
C ASP A 45 -15.80 -16.60 -8.68
N THR A 46 -15.79 -17.07 -9.92
CA THR A 46 -15.23 -18.39 -10.27
C THR A 46 -13.71 -18.44 -10.05
N LEU A 47 -12.99 -17.38 -10.40
CA LEU A 47 -11.56 -17.26 -10.11
C LEU A 47 -11.30 -17.27 -8.60
N ILE A 48 -12.08 -16.51 -7.81
CA ILE A 48 -11.99 -16.49 -6.35
C ILE A 48 -12.24 -17.89 -5.77
N GLN A 49 -13.25 -18.61 -6.25
CA GLN A 49 -13.53 -19.98 -5.80
C GLN A 49 -12.40 -20.95 -6.18
N SER A 50 -11.83 -20.82 -7.38
CA SER A 50 -10.68 -21.62 -7.82
C SER A 50 -9.46 -21.38 -6.94
N LEU A 51 -9.11 -20.11 -6.70
CA LEU A 51 -7.99 -19.72 -5.84
C LEU A 51 -8.20 -20.21 -4.40
N LYS A 52 -9.43 -20.11 -3.85
CA LYS A 52 -9.77 -20.68 -2.54
C LYS A 52 -9.54 -22.19 -2.48
N LYS A 53 -9.94 -22.93 -3.52
CA LYS A 53 -9.71 -24.39 -3.62
C LYS A 53 -8.22 -24.71 -3.72
N GLN A 54 -7.44 -23.94 -4.48
CA GLN A 54 -5.99 -24.13 -4.58
C GLN A 54 -5.29 -23.86 -3.24
N LEU A 55 -5.73 -22.83 -2.50
CA LEU A 55 -5.22 -22.51 -1.17
C LEU A 55 -5.57 -23.61 -0.16
N SER A 56 -6.81 -24.10 -0.14
CA SER A 56 -7.20 -25.19 0.77
C SER A 56 -6.48 -26.50 0.44
N ALA A 57 -6.30 -26.81 -0.84
CA ALA A 57 -5.52 -27.97 -1.29
C ALA A 57 -4.04 -27.83 -0.88
N SER A 58 -3.44 -26.65 -1.08
CA SER A 58 -2.04 -26.38 -0.69
C SER A 58 -1.84 -26.47 0.82
N LEU A 59 -2.76 -25.92 1.61
CA LEU A 59 -2.71 -25.98 3.07
C LEU A 59 -2.90 -27.42 3.58
N SER A 60 -3.76 -28.20 2.93
CA SER A 60 -4.00 -29.60 3.25
C SER A 60 -2.81 -30.49 2.85
N ALA A 61 -2.19 -30.24 1.70
CA ALA A 61 -0.99 -30.92 1.24
C ALA A 61 0.23 -30.60 2.13
N ALA A 62 0.40 -29.34 2.53
CA ALA A 62 1.45 -28.94 3.47
C ALA A 62 1.31 -29.62 4.84
N ARG A 63 0.07 -29.88 5.29
CA ARG A 63 -0.20 -30.65 6.52
C ARG A 63 0.07 -32.14 6.37
N LEU A 64 -0.12 -32.72 5.19
CA LEU A 64 0.12 -34.15 4.94
C LEU A 64 1.58 -34.49 4.63
N ALA A 65 2.33 -33.56 4.02
CA ALA A 65 3.76 -33.71 3.70
C ALA A 65 4.69 -33.57 4.92
N SER A 66 4.16 -33.23 6.10
CA SER A 66 4.94 -33.06 7.33
C SER A 66 4.44 -33.96 8.47
N PRO A 67 4.79 -35.26 8.47
CA PRO A 67 4.46 -36.16 9.58
C PRO A 67 5.19 -35.84 10.90
N THR A 68 6.04 -34.80 10.93
CA THR A 68 6.71 -34.30 12.14
C THR A 68 6.10 -33.01 12.72
N ALA A 69 5.03 -32.47 12.11
CA ALA A 69 4.42 -31.19 12.51
C ALA A 69 3.13 -31.31 13.34
N SER A 70 2.79 -32.49 13.85
CA SER A 70 1.72 -32.69 14.84
C SER A 70 2.17 -32.25 16.24
N ARG A 71 2.56 -30.97 16.35
CA ARG A 71 2.69 -30.26 17.64
C ARG A 71 2.60 -28.73 17.54
N ALA A 72 2.10 -28.19 16.43
CA ALA A 72 2.00 -26.74 16.19
C ALA A 72 0.57 -26.25 15.95
N SER A 73 -0.42 -26.82 16.63
CA SER A 73 -1.75 -26.23 16.75
C SER A 73 -2.23 -26.24 18.20
N SER A 74 -1.48 -25.56 19.05
CA SER A 74 -2.06 -24.86 20.19
C SER A 74 -1.71 -23.39 19.99
N HIS A 75 -2.72 -22.63 19.63
CA HIS A 75 -2.84 -21.20 19.91
C HIS A 75 -2.26 -20.93 21.31
N GLU A 76 -1.03 -20.38 21.39
CA GLU A 76 -0.44 -19.55 22.47
C GLU A 76 1.06 -19.33 22.17
N ASP A 77 1.43 -18.08 21.89
CA ASP A 77 2.59 -17.41 22.51
C ASP A 77 3.98 -18.07 22.50
N HIS A 78 4.40 -18.64 21.36
CA HIS A 78 5.83 -18.79 21.09
C HIS A 78 6.19 -18.07 19.80
N ALA A 79 6.32 -16.75 19.92
CA ALA A 79 7.31 -16.02 19.16
C ALA A 79 8.65 -16.73 19.38
N THR A 80 9.04 -17.56 18.43
CA THR A 80 10.39 -18.10 18.35
C THR A 80 11.30 -16.89 18.32
N ALA A 81 12.08 -16.70 19.39
CA ALA A 81 13.06 -15.62 19.46
C ALA A 81 13.90 -15.69 18.18
N LEU A 82 13.93 -14.58 17.43
CA LEU A 82 14.67 -14.49 16.19
C LEU A 82 16.12 -14.90 16.45
N SER A 83 16.72 -15.64 15.51
CA SER A 83 18.15 -15.91 15.55
C SER A 83 18.93 -14.59 15.58
N ALA A 84 20.14 -14.59 16.16
CA ALA A 84 21.01 -13.42 16.19
C ALA A 84 21.26 -12.86 14.78
N ASP A 85 21.36 -13.73 13.77
CA ASP A 85 21.54 -13.34 12.37
C ASP A 85 20.29 -12.70 11.77
N GLU A 86 19.10 -13.24 12.07
CA GLU A 86 17.82 -12.69 11.61
C GLU A 86 17.55 -11.32 12.25
N ARG A 87 17.88 -11.18 13.54
CA ARG A 87 17.80 -9.92 14.27
C ARG A 87 18.71 -8.87 13.65
N ARG A 88 19.97 -9.23 13.36
CA ARG A 88 20.94 -8.33 12.72
C ARG A 88 20.46 -7.89 11.33
N ALA A 89 19.93 -8.82 10.53
CA ALA A 89 19.41 -8.51 9.20
C ALA A 89 18.20 -7.56 9.26
N LEU A 90 17.30 -7.72 10.24
CA LEU A 90 16.18 -6.79 10.45
C LEU A 90 16.64 -5.40 10.88
N GLU A 91 17.62 -5.32 11.79
CA GLU A 91 18.20 -4.04 12.22
C GLU A 91 18.91 -3.31 11.07
N GLU A 92 19.67 -4.03 10.25
CA GLU A 92 20.33 -3.48 9.06
C GLU A 92 19.30 -2.94 8.07
N ARG A 93 18.23 -3.71 7.80
CA ARG A 93 17.13 -3.27 6.95
C ARG A 93 16.41 -2.04 7.52
N ALA A 94 16.18 -1.99 8.84
CA ALA A 94 15.57 -0.83 9.49
C ALA A 94 16.45 0.42 9.38
N ASN A 95 17.77 0.26 9.52
CA ASN A 95 18.73 1.36 9.35
C ASN A 95 18.80 1.85 7.91
N ALA A 96 18.77 0.94 6.93
CA ALA A 96 18.68 1.30 5.52
C ALA A 96 17.43 2.15 5.23
N VAL A 97 16.25 1.71 5.68
CA VAL A 97 14.99 2.47 5.52
C VAL A 97 15.06 3.84 6.21
N ARG A 98 15.67 3.95 7.38
CA ARG A 98 15.88 5.25 8.06
C ARG A 98 16.76 6.20 7.26
N SER A 99 17.87 5.70 6.71
CA SER A 99 18.76 6.51 5.87
C SER A 99 18.06 7.00 4.60
N GLU A 100 17.20 6.15 4.02
CA GLU A 100 16.40 6.53 2.86
C GLU A 100 15.36 7.60 3.24
N LEU A 101 14.65 7.44 4.37
CA LEU A 101 13.72 8.45 4.87
C LEU A 101 14.37 9.83 5.02
N ASP A 102 15.57 9.90 5.59
CA ASP A 102 16.26 11.19 5.77
C ASP A 102 16.69 11.80 4.44
N THR A 103 17.13 10.95 3.49
CA THR A 103 17.41 11.39 2.11
C THR A 103 16.17 11.95 1.43
N ARG A 104 15.01 11.29 1.56
CA ARG A 104 13.74 11.75 0.99
C ARG A 104 13.26 13.06 1.62
N LYS A 105 13.40 13.24 2.94
CA LYS A 105 13.10 14.51 3.60
C LYS A 105 13.96 15.65 3.05
N ALA A 106 15.25 15.42 2.84
CA ALA A 106 16.15 16.42 2.26
C ALA A 106 15.73 16.79 0.83
N ASN A 107 15.38 15.80 0.00
CA ASN A 107 14.89 16.02 -1.36
C ASN A 107 13.59 16.84 -1.38
N ILE A 108 12.64 16.53 -0.50
CA ILE A 108 11.38 17.27 -0.36
C ILE A 108 11.65 18.74 0.01
N GLN A 109 12.56 18.99 0.95
CA GLN A 109 12.92 20.36 1.34
C GLN A 109 13.54 21.13 0.15
N GLU A 110 14.41 20.50 -0.61
CA GLU A 110 15.01 21.11 -1.79
C GLU A 110 13.97 21.40 -2.89
N LEU A 111 13.05 20.46 -3.15
CA LEU A 111 11.96 20.66 -4.10
C LEU A 111 11.02 21.80 -3.68
N ARG A 112 10.67 21.88 -2.40
CA ARG A 112 9.88 23.00 -1.85
C ARG A 112 10.59 24.33 -2.02
N ARG A 113 11.88 24.40 -1.70
CA ARG A 113 12.71 25.61 -1.88
C ARG A 113 12.79 26.04 -3.35
N ARG A 114 12.91 25.10 -4.28
CA ARG A 114 12.90 25.38 -5.72
C ARG A 114 11.54 25.90 -6.16
N LEU A 115 10.46 25.29 -5.71
CA LEU A 115 9.09 25.67 -6.04
C LEU A 115 8.76 27.08 -5.52
N GLU A 116 9.24 27.45 -4.34
CA GLU A 116 9.11 28.80 -3.78
C GLU A 116 9.82 29.87 -4.63
N LYS A 117 10.95 29.51 -5.25
CA LYS A 117 11.70 30.40 -6.16
C LYS A 117 11.08 30.52 -7.54
N THR A 118 10.33 29.52 -7.98
CA THR A 118 9.65 29.53 -9.28
C THR A 118 8.35 30.33 -9.17
N HIS A 119 8.41 31.64 -9.43
CA HIS A 119 7.23 32.49 -9.45
C HIS A 119 6.32 32.19 -10.64
N VAL A 120 5.01 32.21 -10.41
CA VAL A 120 4.00 32.03 -11.45
C VAL A 120 3.99 33.29 -12.31
N THR A 121 4.34 33.13 -13.58
CA THR A 121 4.21 34.17 -14.60
C THR A 121 3.26 33.69 -15.70
N ASP A 122 2.84 34.58 -16.59
CA ASP A 122 2.01 34.21 -17.75
C ASP A 122 2.79 33.41 -18.83
N ASN A 123 4.09 33.19 -18.62
CA ASN A 123 4.89 32.35 -19.50
C ASN A 123 4.54 30.86 -19.29
N ILE A 124 4.05 30.21 -20.35
CA ILE A 124 3.64 28.79 -20.36
C ILE A 124 4.76 27.86 -19.90
N ASP A 125 6.01 28.12 -20.28
CA ASP A 125 7.16 27.28 -19.89
C ASP A 125 7.38 27.31 -18.37
N THR A 126 7.16 28.46 -17.73
CA THR A 126 7.27 28.57 -16.26
C THR A 126 6.17 27.81 -15.54
N ARG A 127 4.95 27.79 -16.10
CA ARG A 127 3.83 27.01 -15.57
C ARG A 127 4.06 25.50 -15.72
N ILE A 128 4.65 25.07 -16.83
CA ILE A 128 5.03 23.67 -17.04
C ILE A 128 6.10 23.25 -16.02
N GLN A 129 7.19 24.03 -15.90
CA GLN A 129 8.25 23.74 -14.94
C GLN A 129 7.74 23.69 -13.49
N GLN A 130 6.82 24.58 -13.12
CA GLN A 130 6.18 24.56 -11.81
C GLN A 130 5.33 23.31 -11.60
N ALA A 131 4.51 22.92 -12.57
CA ALA A 131 3.70 21.70 -12.50
C ALA A 131 4.57 20.44 -12.40
N GLU A 132 5.68 20.38 -13.13
CA GLU A 132 6.66 19.29 -13.02
C GLU A 132 7.30 19.22 -11.63
N LEU A 133 7.66 20.37 -11.03
CA LEU A 133 8.19 20.42 -9.67
C LEU A 133 7.14 19.99 -8.64
N GLN A 134 5.89 20.41 -8.79
CA GLN A 134 4.77 19.98 -7.94
C GLN A 134 4.53 18.47 -8.03
N TYR A 135 4.54 17.92 -9.25
CA TYR A 135 4.39 16.48 -9.46
C TYR A 135 5.54 15.69 -8.80
N LYS A 136 6.79 16.14 -8.98
CA LYS A 136 7.96 15.52 -8.34
C LYS A 136 7.86 15.60 -6.81
N LEU A 137 7.46 16.74 -6.26
CA LEU A 137 7.26 16.92 -4.83
C LEU A 137 6.22 15.95 -4.28
N GLY A 138 5.02 15.89 -4.89
CA GLY A 138 3.97 14.99 -4.45
C GLY A 138 4.36 13.52 -4.53
N ARG A 139 5.16 13.14 -5.54
CA ARG A 139 5.73 11.78 -5.64
C ARG A 139 6.66 11.47 -4.48
N GLU A 140 7.61 12.35 -4.17
CA GLU A 140 8.55 12.14 -3.05
C GLU A 140 7.82 12.11 -1.70
N GLU A 141 6.79 12.93 -1.51
CA GLU A 141 5.95 12.92 -0.30
C GLU A 141 5.20 11.59 -0.14
N LEU A 142 4.67 11.02 -1.22
CA LEU A 142 4.00 9.73 -1.20
C LEU A 142 4.98 8.57 -0.92
N GLU A 143 6.18 8.63 -1.50
CA GLU A 143 7.23 7.65 -1.25
C GLU A 143 7.73 7.72 0.21
N LEU A 144 7.85 8.93 0.78
CA LEU A 144 8.16 9.13 2.19
C LEU A 144 7.12 8.48 3.11
N LEU A 145 5.83 8.61 2.81
CA LEU A 145 4.75 7.96 3.57
C LEU A 145 4.90 6.43 3.53
N THR A 146 5.14 5.88 2.34
CA THR A 146 5.34 4.44 2.14
C THR A 146 6.52 3.92 2.96
N LEU A 147 7.67 4.61 2.90
CA LEU A 147 8.86 4.26 3.69
C LEU A 147 8.62 4.41 5.20
N SER A 148 7.80 5.38 5.62
CA SER A 148 7.45 5.59 7.03
C SER A 148 6.61 4.44 7.58
N GLU A 149 5.66 3.92 6.80
CA GLU A 149 4.89 2.73 7.14
C GLU A 149 5.78 1.49 7.23
N GLN A 150 6.70 1.31 6.27
CA GLN A 150 7.68 0.22 6.31
C GLN A 150 8.57 0.30 7.55
N ALA A 151 9.08 1.49 7.89
CA ALA A 151 9.87 1.70 9.10
C ALA A 151 9.10 1.36 10.38
N ARG A 152 7.81 1.74 10.45
CA ARG A 152 6.93 1.39 11.56
C ARG A 152 6.70 -0.12 11.66
N GLY A 153 6.48 -0.80 10.53
CA GLY A 153 6.34 -2.25 10.49
C GLY A 153 7.60 -2.97 10.99
N LEU A 154 8.78 -2.53 10.54
CA LEU A 154 10.06 -3.07 11.00
C LEU A 154 10.29 -2.83 12.50
N ALA A 155 9.95 -1.64 13.01
CA ALA A 155 10.04 -1.35 14.44
C ALA A 155 9.17 -2.27 15.30
N GLN A 156 7.93 -2.55 14.86
CA GLN A 156 7.03 -3.47 15.54
C GLN A 156 7.55 -4.91 15.55
N LEU A 157 8.15 -5.37 14.44
CA LEU A 157 8.75 -6.71 14.38
C LEU A 157 9.94 -6.85 15.34
N ILE A 158 10.78 -5.81 15.43
CA ILE A 158 11.90 -5.78 16.39
C ILE A 158 11.38 -5.80 17.83
N GLU A 159 10.37 -4.98 18.16
CA GLU A 159 9.76 -4.94 19.49
C GLU A 159 9.14 -6.29 19.90
N GLN A 160 8.45 -6.96 18.97
CA GLN A 160 7.90 -8.30 19.20
C GLN A 160 9.00 -9.34 19.46
N ALA A 161 10.10 -9.27 18.72
CA ALA A 161 11.25 -10.15 18.91
C ALA A 161 11.92 -9.92 20.27
N ASP A 162 12.10 -8.67 20.67
CA ASP A 162 12.67 -8.30 21.97
C ASP A 162 11.75 -8.73 23.13
N ALA A 163 10.43 -8.55 22.97
CA ALA A 163 9.44 -9.02 23.94
C ALA A 163 9.45 -10.55 24.06
N ALA A 164 9.60 -11.28 22.96
CA ALA A 164 9.70 -12.74 22.94
C ALA A 164 10.98 -13.24 23.65
N ALA A 165 12.12 -12.61 23.38
CA ALA A 165 13.39 -12.92 24.04
C ALA A 165 13.28 -12.73 25.57
N ASN A 166 12.66 -11.64 26.01
CA ASN A 166 12.45 -11.36 27.44
C ASN A 166 11.49 -12.37 28.10
N ARG A 167 10.43 -12.80 27.41
CA ARG A 167 9.52 -13.85 27.92
C ARG A 167 10.23 -15.19 28.06
N ASN A 168 11.06 -15.57 27.09
CA ASN A 168 11.85 -16.80 27.15
C ASN A 168 12.83 -16.79 28.33
N ASN A 169 13.56 -15.68 28.52
CA ASN A 169 14.50 -15.53 29.64
C ASN A 169 13.82 -15.61 31.02
N ARG A 170 12.60 -15.04 31.17
CA ARG A 170 11.83 -15.15 32.41
C ARG A 170 11.35 -16.58 32.67
N THR A 171 10.95 -17.28 31.62
CA THR A 171 10.44 -18.66 31.69
C THR A 171 11.55 -19.64 32.08
N THR A 172 12.75 -19.47 31.52
CA THR A 172 13.92 -20.31 31.86
C THR A 172 14.39 -20.09 33.29
N LEU A 173 14.39 -18.85 33.80
CA LEU A 173 14.75 -18.56 35.20
C LEU A 173 13.76 -19.18 36.19
N TYR A 174 12.45 -19.08 35.94
CA TYR A 174 11.43 -19.67 36.79
C TYR A 174 11.54 -21.21 36.89
N ARG A 175 11.99 -21.86 35.80
CA ARG A 175 12.23 -23.31 35.77
C ARG A 175 13.38 -23.72 36.70
N TYR A 176 14.44 -22.91 36.80
CA TYR A 176 15.61 -23.22 37.63
C TYR A 176 15.37 -22.98 39.14
N ILE A 177 14.44 -22.11 39.49
CA ILE A 177 14.18 -21.74 40.89
C ILE A 177 13.14 -22.67 41.55
N LYS A 178 12.41 -23.51 40.81
CA LYS A 178 11.46 -24.46 41.42
C LYS A 178 12.22 -25.49 42.27
N PRO A 179 12.05 -25.48 43.61
CA PRO A 179 12.68 -26.49 44.46
C PRO A 179 12.06 -27.85 44.15
N LYS A 180 12.89 -28.88 44.03
CA LYS A 180 12.41 -30.27 43.98
C LYS A 180 11.79 -30.59 45.34
N LYS A 181 10.49 -30.89 45.34
CA LYS A 181 9.81 -31.50 46.48
C LYS A 181 10.16 -32.98 46.55
#